data_AF-A0A7Y0KEQ6-F1
#
_entry.id   AF-A0A7Y0KEQ6-F1
#
_cell.length_a   1.000
_cell.length_b   1.000
_cell.length_c   1.000
_cell.angle_alpha   90.00
_cell.angle_beta   90.00
_cell.angle_gamma   90.00
#
_symmetry.space_group_name_H-M   'P 1'
#
loop_
_entity.id
_entity.type
_entity.pdbx_description
1 polymer ?
#
loop_
_entity_poly.entity_id
_entity_poly.type
_entity_poly.pdbx_seq_one_letter_code
_entity_poly.pdbx_strand_id
1 'polypeptide(L)'
;MTGAYLSDADLTGADLGGAILTAADLRGADLIGAVLYWADLTGADLLRAKGADLTEEQWAVVERRPDGTPGTREGGRPRPRRTP
;
A
#
# COMPACT_ATOMS: atom_id res chain seq x y z
N MET A 1 12.22 -9.80 -11.39
CA MET A 1 12.69 -8.92 -12.48
C MET A 1 13.45 -7.78 -11.83
N THR A 2 14.76 -7.70 -12.07
CA THR A 2 15.55 -6.54 -11.64
C THR A 2 15.26 -5.37 -12.57
N GLY A 3 14.91 -4.20 -12.03
CA GLY A 3 14.72 -2.98 -12.85
C GLY A 3 13.43 -2.91 -13.67
N ALA A 4 12.31 -3.38 -13.13
CA ALA A 4 11.01 -3.21 -13.79
C ALA A 4 10.59 -1.73 -13.83
N TYR A 5 10.13 -1.25 -14.99
CA TYR A 5 9.55 0.09 -15.13
C TYR A 5 8.03 0.00 -14.92
N LEU A 6 7.59 0.36 -13.71
CA LEU A 6 6.20 0.35 -13.25
C LEU A 6 5.77 1.74 -12.77
N SER A 7 6.46 2.79 -13.21
CA SER A 7 6.13 4.18 -12.88
C SER A 7 4.73 4.52 -13.40
N ASP A 8 3.90 5.16 -12.56
CA ASP A 8 2.51 5.52 -12.82
C ASP A 8 1.60 4.33 -13.22
N ALA A 9 2.03 3.09 -12.96
CA ALA A 9 1.24 1.90 -13.25
C ALA A 9 0.08 1.76 -12.25
N ASP A 10 -1.09 1.33 -12.74
CA ASP A 10 -2.19 0.90 -11.88
C ASP A 10 -1.98 -0.57 -11.49
N LEU A 11 -1.60 -0.78 -10.24
CA LEU A 11 -1.40 -2.08 -9.59
C LEU A 11 -2.42 -2.28 -8.47
N THR A 12 -3.55 -1.58 -8.52
CA THR A 12 -4.59 -1.64 -7.50
C THR A 12 -5.10 -3.08 -7.37
N GLY A 13 -5.05 -3.65 -6.16
CA GLY A 13 -5.46 -5.02 -5.90
C GLY A 13 -4.60 -6.11 -6.55
N ALA A 14 -3.45 -5.76 -7.13
CA ALA A 14 -2.57 -6.74 -7.78
C ALA A 14 -1.94 -7.70 -6.76
N ASP A 15 -1.88 -8.98 -7.12
CA ASP A 15 -1.10 -9.95 -6.34
C ASP A 15 0.37 -9.92 -6.78
N LEU A 16 1.18 -9.22 -5.99
CA LEU A 16 2.64 -9.12 -6.13
C LEU A 16 3.34 -9.96 -5.05
N GLY A 17 2.64 -10.94 -4.46
CA GLY A 17 3.17 -11.81 -3.44
C GLY A 17 4.39 -12.59 -3.94
N GLY A 18 5.51 -12.51 -3.23
CA GLY A 18 6.77 -13.16 -3.63
C GLY A 18 7.43 -12.54 -4.86
N ALA A 19 6.95 -11.39 -5.36
CA ALA A 19 7.51 -10.77 -6.55
C ALA A 19 8.91 -10.20 -6.28
N ILE A 20 9.84 -10.48 -7.17
CA ILE A 20 11.17 -9.87 -7.14
C ILE A 20 11.09 -8.55 -7.92
N LEU A 21 10.98 -7.44 -7.20
CA LEU A 21 10.86 -6.06 -7.67
C LEU A 21 12.10 -5.22 -7.32
N THR A 22 13.23 -5.89 -7.15
CA THR A 22 14.52 -5.27 -6.84
C THR A 22 14.89 -4.21 -7.87
N ALA A 23 15.24 -3.01 -7.41
CA ALA A 23 15.54 -1.84 -8.24
C ALA A 23 14.42 -1.44 -9.23
N ALA A 24 13.16 -1.85 -8.98
CA ALA A 24 12.03 -1.45 -9.81
C ALA A 24 11.70 0.04 -9.63
N ASP A 25 11.32 0.69 -10.71
CA ASP A 25 10.78 2.04 -10.71
C ASP A 25 9.26 1.95 -10.51
N LEU A 26 8.78 2.25 -9.30
CA LEU A 26 7.36 2.26 -8.91
C LEU A 26 6.88 3.70 -8.63
N ARG A 27 7.57 4.71 -9.16
CA ARG A 27 7.25 6.11 -8.87
C ARG A 27 5.85 6.44 -9.38
N GLY A 28 5.00 6.99 -8.51
CA GLY A 28 3.61 7.31 -8.86
C GLY A 28 2.68 6.11 -9.08
N ALA A 29 3.16 4.88 -8.92
CA ALA A 29 2.35 3.67 -9.10
C ALA A 29 1.20 3.62 -8.08
N ASP A 30 0.05 3.08 -8.48
CA ASP A 30 -1.08 2.84 -7.59
C ASP A 30 -1.03 1.41 -7.04
N LEU A 31 -0.64 1.25 -5.79
CA LEU A 31 -0.54 -0.02 -5.07
C LEU A 31 -1.68 -0.21 -4.06
N ILE A 32 -2.78 0.56 -4.18
CA ILE A 32 -3.91 0.46 -3.25
C ILE A 32 -4.46 -0.97 -3.24
N GLY A 33 -4.38 -1.64 -2.09
CA GLY A 33 -4.84 -3.02 -1.93
C GLY A 33 -3.97 -4.08 -2.61
N ALA A 34 -2.80 -3.72 -3.15
CA ALA A 34 -1.87 -4.69 -3.71
C ALA A 34 -1.30 -5.61 -2.61
N VAL A 35 -1.15 -6.89 -2.92
CA VAL A 35 -0.53 -7.88 -2.02
C VAL A 35 0.96 -7.89 -2.29
N LEU A 36 1.77 -7.39 -1.36
CA LEU A 36 3.23 -7.36 -1.46
C LEU A 36 3.92 -8.37 -0.51
N TYR A 37 3.19 -9.36 -0.02
CA TYR A 37 3.72 -10.32 0.95
C TYR A 37 4.88 -11.13 0.35
N TRP A 38 6.03 -11.18 1.03
CA TRP A 38 7.28 -11.76 0.51
C TRP A 38 7.86 -11.09 -0.75
N ALA A 39 7.35 -9.94 -1.20
CA ALA A 39 7.94 -9.23 -2.32
C ALA A 39 9.32 -8.67 -1.94
N ASP A 40 10.30 -8.84 -2.82
CA ASP A 40 11.62 -8.23 -2.68
C ASP A 40 11.64 -6.88 -3.40
N LEU A 41 11.51 -5.80 -2.63
CA LEU A 41 11.54 -4.41 -3.09
C LEU A 41 12.92 -3.76 -2.89
N THR A 42 14.00 -4.56 -2.72
CA THR A 42 15.33 -4.01 -2.43
C THR A 42 15.77 -3.03 -3.50
N GLY A 43 15.96 -1.76 -3.12
CA GLY A 43 16.36 -0.69 -4.03
C GLY A 43 15.26 -0.17 -4.98
N ALA A 44 14.00 -0.59 -4.81
CA ALA A 44 12.88 -0.07 -5.59
C ALA A 44 12.60 1.40 -5.26
N ASP A 45 12.24 2.19 -6.27
CA ASP A 45 11.86 3.60 -6.13
C ASP A 45 10.34 3.73 -6.01
N LEU A 46 9.86 4.00 -4.80
CA LEU A 46 8.44 4.15 -4.46
C LEU A 46 8.02 5.62 -4.35
N LEU A 47 8.81 6.57 -4.88
CA LEU A 47 8.50 7.99 -4.75
C LEU A 47 7.09 8.30 -5.28
N ARG A 48 6.22 8.83 -4.41
CA ARG A 48 4.81 9.14 -4.72
C ARG A 48 3.94 7.93 -5.10
N ALA A 49 4.40 6.71 -4.87
CA ALA A 49 3.54 5.53 -5.02
C ALA A 49 2.36 5.65 -4.04
N LYS A 50 1.14 5.46 -4.55
CA LYS A 50 -0.10 5.47 -3.77
C LYS A 50 -0.32 4.08 -3.19
N GLY A 51 -0.87 3.97 -1.98
CA GLY A 51 -1.13 2.67 -1.34
C GLY A 51 0.11 1.90 -0.87
N ALA A 52 1.32 2.25 -1.33
CA ALA A 52 2.58 1.85 -0.68
C ALA A 52 2.80 2.59 0.65
N ASP A 53 2.28 3.81 0.73
CA ASP A 53 2.03 4.50 1.99
C ASP A 53 0.81 3.81 2.59
N LEU A 54 1.00 3.02 3.66
CA LEU A 54 -0.07 2.37 4.42
C LEU A 54 -0.90 3.45 5.16
N THR A 55 -1.48 4.40 4.42
CA THR A 55 -2.32 5.45 4.96
C THR A 55 -3.66 4.83 5.28
N GLU A 56 -3.90 4.50 6.56
CA GLU A 56 -5.16 4.43 7.33
C GLU A 56 -6.43 3.75 6.74
N GLU A 57 -6.57 3.66 5.43
CA GLU A 57 -7.70 3.18 4.64
C GLU A 57 -7.66 1.66 4.48
N GLN A 58 -6.54 1.02 4.81
CA GLN A 58 -6.47 -0.44 4.98
C GLN A 58 -6.93 -0.92 6.37
N TRP A 59 -7.34 -0.02 7.28
CA TRP A 59 -7.99 -0.38 8.55
C TRP A 59 -9.42 -0.92 8.39
N ALA A 60 -9.90 -1.16 7.17
CA ALA A 60 -11.25 -1.70 6.91
C ALA A 60 -11.47 -3.17 7.39
N VAL A 61 -10.74 -3.63 8.41
CA VAL A 61 -10.95 -4.92 9.09
C VAL A 61 -11.29 -4.76 10.58
N VAL A 62 -11.36 -3.54 11.11
CA VAL A 62 -11.87 -3.28 12.47
C VAL A 62 -13.12 -2.42 12.36
N GLU A 63 -14.34 -2.87 12.61
CA GLU A 63 -14.87 -4.11 13.15
C GLU A 63 -16.04 -4.47 12.23
N ARG A 64 -16.04 -5.63 11.56
CA ARG A 64 -17.30 -6.17 11.04
C ARG A 64 -18.13 -6.66 12.23
N ARG A 65 -18.79 -5.74 12.92
CA ARG A 65 -19.90 -6.10 13.79
C ARG A 65 -21.06 -6.60 12.93
N PRO A 66 -21.80 -7.63 13.37
CA PRO A 66 -22.84 -8.28 12.57
C PRO A 66 -24.08 -7.39 12.30
N ASP A 67 -24.16 -6.16 12.82
CA ASP A 67 -25.37 -5.33 12.90
C ASP A 67 -25.39 -4.09 11.96
N GLY A 68 -24.31 -3.78 11.24
CA GLY A 68 -24.36 -2.90 10.07
C GLY A 68 -24.58 -1.40 10.31
N THR A 69 -24.36 -0.87 11.52
CA THR A 69 -24.44 0.59 11.78
C THR A 69 -23.06 1.25 11.88
N PRO A 70 -22.81 2.43 11.29
CA PRO A 70 -21.57 3.19 11.50
C PRO A 70 -21.49 3.67 12.95
N GLY A 71 -20.55 3.12 13.71
CA GLY A 71 -20.22 3.61 15.05
C GLY A 71 -19.53 4.96 14.95
N THR A 72 -20.27 6.05 15.14
CA THR A 72 -19.68 7.37 15.36
C THR A 72 -19.07 7.40 16.75
N ARG A 73 -17.74 7.28 16.86
CA ARG A 73 -17.04 7.91 17.99
C ARG A 73 -15.62 8.32 17.62
N GLU A 74 -15.43 9.63 17.73
CA GLU A 74 -14.18 10.36 17.59
C GLU A 74 -13.05 9.76 18.42
N GLY A 75 -11.85 9.73 17.83
CA GLY A 75 -10.63 9.29 18.49
C GLY A 75 -9.43 9.33 17.56
N GLY A 76 -9.07 10.53 17.07
CA GLY A 76 -7.74 10.90 16.56
C GLY A 76 -7.06 9.99 15.54
N ARG A 77 -7.05 10.41 14.26
CA ARG A 77 -6.21 9.82 13.20
C ARG A 77 -4.75 9.67 13.69
N PRO A 78 -4.14 8.47 13.64
CA PRO A 78 -2.70 8.32 13.72
C PRO A 78 -2.06 9.16 12.62
N ARG A 79 -1.12 10.03 12.99
CA ARG A 79 -0.39 10.84 12.01
C ARG A 79 0.55 9.93 11.23
N PRO A 80 0.65 10.07 9.89
CA PRO A 80 1.66 9.35 9.13
C PRO A 80 3.02 9.68 9.72
N ARG A 81 3.82 8.64 10.02
CA ARG A 81 5.21 8.81 10.44
C ARG A 81 5.95 9.52 9.30
N ARG A 82 6.18 10.82 9.47
CA ARG A 82 7.27 11.50 8.79
C ARG A 82 8.56 10.86 9.29
N THR A 83 9.06 9.86 8.57
CA THR A 83 10.48 9.54 8.64
C THR A 83 11.27 10.74 8.07
N PRO A 84 12.40 11.12 8.71
CA PRO A 84 13.11 12.37 8.45
C PRO A 84 13.71 12.46 7.04
#